data_AF-A0A812ZPM5-F1
#
_entry.id   AF-A0A812ZPM5-F1
#
_cell.length_a   1.000
_cell.length_b   1.000
_cell.length_c   1.000
_cell.angle_alpha   90.00
_cell.angle_beta   90.00
_cell.angle_gamma   90.00
#
_symmetry.space_group_name_H-M   'P 1'
#
loop_
_entity.id
_entity.type
_entity.pdbx_description
1 polymer ?
#
loop_
_entity_poly.entity_id
_entity_poly.type
_entity_poly.pdbx_seq_one_letter_code
_entity_poly.pdbx_strand_id
1 'polypeptide(L)'
;MSSGTETELVLYHMNGSRSTRAIWLYEELQAIYENLPPMRVHVFDPATFRKDKPEWYLKLNPNGKVPALQHGSTVMFDSSAICLYILQLFDKDRKFAPLDQPEFASLFYQLAFYCSGTIDNLTATSSPIQMVLECKTPGDEEKAVELNHQAWIQQCGPILLSLLGDKKFMFGQ
;
A
#
# COMPACT_ATOMS: atom_id res chain seq x y z
N MET A 1 -13.11 -11.09 -31.01
CA MET A 1 -11.78 -11.24 -30.39
C MET A 1 -11.54 -9.97 -29.57
N SER A 2 -11.98 -9.93 -28.31
CA SER A 2 -11.60 -8.84 -27.42
C SER A 2 -10.16 -9.09 -26.98
N SER A 3 -9.30 -8.11 -27.17
CA SER A 3 -7.89 -8.16 -26.80
C SER A 3 -7.76 -8.46 -25.32
N GLY A 4 -6.99 -9.49 -24.94
CA GLY A 4 -6.75 -9.89 -23.54
C GLY A 4 -6.10 -8.83 -22.63
N THR A 5 -5.95 -7.60 -23.11
CA THR A 5 -5.37 -6.45 -22.43
C THR A 5 -6.40 -5.58 -21.72
N GLU A 6 -7.71 -5.73 -21.93
CA GLU A 6 -8.72 -4.88 -21.24
C GLU A 6 -8.99 -5.31 -19.79
N THR A 7 -8.59 -6.52 -19.40
CA THR A 7 -8.83 -7.08 -18.07
C THR A 7 -7.55 -7.48 -17.34
N GLU A 8 -6.37 -7.21 -17.91
CA GLU A 8 -5.10 -7.58 -17.26
C GLU A 8 -4.92 -6.78 -15.97
N LEU A 9 -4.67 -7.47 -14.86
CA LEU A 9 -4.39 -6.87 -13.56
C LEU A 9 -2.92 -7.09 -13.21
N VAL A 10 -2.15 -6.01 -13.20
CA VAL A 10 -0.70 -6.04 -12.95
C VAL A 10 -0.36 -5.15 -11.78
N LEU A 11 0.26 -5.72 -10.75
CA LEU A 11 0.84 -4.97 -9.64
C LEU A 11 2.36 -4.87 -9.80
N TYR A 12 2.88 -3.65 -9.82
CA TYR A 12 4.30 -3.38 -9.81
C TYR A 12 4.80 -3.29 -8.36
N HIS A 13 5.69 -4.20 -7.98
CA HIS A 13 6.07 -4.51 -6.60
C HIS A 13 7.58 -4.43 -6.39
N MET A 14 7.98 -4.27 -5.12
CA MET A 14 9.35 -4.42 -4.65
C MET A 14 9.30 -4.92 -3.19
N ASN A 15 10.16 -5.86 -2.83
CA ASN A 15 10.23 -6.36 -1.45
C ASN A 15 10.54 -5.23 -0.46
N GLY A 16 9.91 -5.28 0.73
CA GLY A 16 10.06 -4.25 1.75
C GLY A 16 9.42 -2.90 1.38
N SER A 17 8.39 -2.90 0.52
CA SER A 17 7.64 -1.69 0.14
C SER A 17 6.16 -1.82 0.48
N ARG A 18 5.46 -0.68 0.40
CA ARG A 18 4.02 -0.57 0.69
C ARG A 18 3.13 -1.33 -0.30
N SER A 19 3.70 -1.83 -1.39
CA SER A 19 2.98 -2.67 -2.36
C SER A 19 2.52 -4.02 -1.77
N THR A 20 3.16 -4.49 -0.69
CA THR A 20 2.70 -5.69 0.05
C THR A 20 1.27 -5.55 0.58
N ARG A 21 0.77 -4.33 0.84
CA ARG A 21 -0.63 -4.10 1.24
C ARG A 21 -1.61 -4.62 0.19
N ALA A 22 -1.33 -4.34 -1.09
CA ALA A 22 -2.19 -4.76 -2.20
C ALA A 22 -2.06 -6.26 -2.48
N ILE A 23 -0.85 -6.83 -2.37
CA ILE A 23 -0.64 -8.29 -2.48
C ILE A 23 -1.45 -9.01 -1.42
N TRP A 24 -1.27 -8.62 -0.15
CA TRP A 24 -1.95 -9.30 0.95
C TRP A 24 -3.47 -9.15 0.86
N LEU A 25 -3.99 -7.94 0.59
CA LEU A 25 -5.42 -7.77 0.36
C LEU A 25 -5.93 -8.71 -0.75
N TYR A 26 -5.22 -8.81 -1.86
CA TYR A 26 -5.66 -9.62 -2.98
C TYR A 26 -5.67 -11.13 -2.62
N GLU A 27 -4.68 -11.61 -1.86
CA GLU A 27 -4.66 -12.98 -1.30
C GLU A 27 -5.85 -13.24 -0.35
N GLU A 28 -6.18 -12.29 0.54
CA GLU A 28 -7.35 -12.40 1.43
C GLU A 28 -8.66 -12.48 0.64
N LEU A 29 -8.78 -11.68 -0.43
CA LEU A 29 -9.96 -11.76 -1.29
C LEU A 29 -10.02 -13.09 -2.06
N GLN A 30 -8.89 -13.68 -2.46
CA GLN A 30 -8.88 -15.01 -3.09
C GLN A 30 -9.38 -16.11 -2.14
N ALA A 31 -9.15 -15.97 -0.84
CA ALA A 31 -9.69 -16.91 0.15
C ALA A 31 -11.22 -16.77 0.33
N ILE A 32 -11.80 -15.63 -0.05
CA ILE A 32 -13.24 -15.33 0.08
C ILE A 32 -14.00 -15.56 -1.24
N TYR A 33 -13.36 -15.31 -2.37
CA TYR A 33 -13.95 -15.29 -3.71
C TYR A 33 -13.26 -16.29 -4.64
N GLU A 34 -14.02 -17.26 -5.15
CA GLU A 34 -13.48 -18.37 -5.96
C GLU A 34 -12.95 -17.94 -7.34
N ASN A 35 -13.39 -16.81 -7.89
CA ASN A 35 -13.19 -16.45 -9.31
C ASN A 35 -12.55 -15.08 -9.52
N LEU A 36 -11.56 -14.70 -8.71
CA LEU A 36 -10.82 -13.46 -8.95
C LEU A 36 -9.92 -13.57 -10.19
N PRO A 37 -9.87 -12.52 -11.05
CA PRO A 37 -9.01 -12.53 -12.23
C PRO A 37 -7.55 -12.44 -11.81
N PRO A 38 -6.64 -13.31 -12.29
CA PRO A 38 -5.29 -13.41 -11.75
C PRO A 38 -4.54 -12.08 -11.77
N MET A 39 -3.94 -11.72 -10.63
CA MET A 39 -3.06 -10.55 -10.54
C MET A 39 -1.62 -10.94 -10.85
N ARG A 40 -1.07 -10.42 -11.94
CA ARG A 40 0.36 -10.56 -12.25
C ARG A 40 1.15 -9.60 -11.36
N VAL A 41 2.14 -10.12 -10.63
CA VAL A 41 3.05 -9.27 -9.84
C VAL A 41 4.37 -9.11 -10.60
N HIS A 42 4.66 -7.89 -11.04
CA HIS A 42 5.97 -7.55 -11.60
C HIS A 42 6.89 -7.10 -10.46
N VAL A 43 7.89 -7.92 -10.13
CA VAL A 43 8.80 -7.68 -9.01
C VAL A 43 10.07 -7.00 -9.49
N PHE A 44 10.32 -5.79 -8.99
CA PHE A 44 11.59 -5.10 -9.18
C PHE A 44 12.62 -5.51 -8.13
N ASP A 45 13.88 -5.61 -8.55
CA ASP A 45 15.00 -5.68 -7.63
C ASP A 45 15.24 -4.31 -6.96
N PRO A 46 15.26 -4.21 -5.62
CA PRO A 46 15.38 -2.92 -4.94
C PRO A 46 16.69 -2.18 -5.17
N ALA A 47 17.78 -2.88 -5.46
CA ALA A 47 19.11 -2.27 -5.62
C ALA A 47 19.25 -1.59 -6.98
N THR A 48 18.68 -2.20 -8.02
CA THR A 48 18.68 -1.69 -9.39
C THR A 48 17.59 -0.65 -9.61
N PHE A 49 16.33 -0.95 -9.28
CA PHE A 49 15.19 -0.08 -9.57
C PHE A 49 15.27 1.30 -8.91
N ARG A 50 15.86 1.39 -7.70
CA ARG A 50 16.01 2.69 -7.04
C ARG A 50 17.00 3.61 -7.76
N LYS A 51 18.04 3.04 -8.38
CA LYS A 51 19.09 3.77 -9.11
C LYS A 51 18.67 4.08 -10.55
N ASP A 52 18.13 3.08 -11.23
CA ASP A 52 17.78 3.16 -12.64
C ASP A 52 16.35 2.67 -12.86
N LYS A 53 15.45 3.62 -13.10
CA LYS A 53 14.01 3.36 -13.26
C LYS A 53 13.72 3.22 -14.75
N PRO A 54 13.15 2.09 -15.21
CA PRO A 54 12.87 1.92 -16.63
C PRO A 54 11.95 3.02 -17.17
N GLU A 55 12.27 3.60 -18.32
CA GLU A 55 11.47 4.68 -18.93
C GLU A 55 10.01 4.28 -19.14
N TRP A 56 9.76 3.01 -19.51
CA TRP A 56 8.40 2.50 -19.69
C TRP A 56 7.61 2.51 -18.37
N TYR A 57 8.28 2.29 -17.23
CA TYR A 57 7.64 2.33 -15.92
C TYR A 57 7.35 3.77 -15.48
N LEU A 58 8.27 4.70 -15.77
CA LEU A 58 8.05 6.13 -15.49
C LEU A 58 6.85 6.70 -16.27
N LYS A 59 6.53 6.14 -17.44
CA LYS A 59 5.28 6.46 -18.17
C LYS A 59 4.02 5.98 -17.44
N LEU A 60 4.11 4.90 -16.65
CA LEU A 60 3.01 4.37 -15.84
C LEU A 60 2.89 5.13 -14.51
N ASN A 61 4.02 5.33 -13.83
CA ASN A 61 4.08 6.08 -12.58
C ASN A 61 5.24 7.09 -12.63
N PRO A 62 4.97 8.36 -12.97
CA PRO A 62 5.97 9.43 -13.01
C PRO A 62 6.68 9.67 -11.67
N ASN A 63 6.07 9.27 -10.55
CA ASN A 63 6.70 9.33 -9.22
C ASN A 63 7.89 8.35 -9.10
N GLY A 64 7.97 7.33 -9.96
CA GLY A 64 9.06 6.36 -9.94
C GLY A 64 9.11 5.52 -8.67
N LYS A 65 7.96 5.26 -8.05
CA LYS A 65 7.84 4.51 -6.79
C LYS A 65 6.84 3.37 -6.95
N VAL A 66 7.05 2.27 -6.24
CA VAL A 66 6.03 1.23 -6.08
C VAL A 66 5.20 1.45 -4.81
N PRO A 67 3.93 1.01 -4.76
CA PRO A 67 3.21 0.31 -5.83
C PRO A 67 2.75 1.20 -6.97
N ALA A 68 2.57 0.57 -8.14
CA ALA A 68 1.62 0.99 -9.16
C ALA A 68 0.75 -0.21 -9.54
N LEU A 69 -0.53 0.03 -9.82
CA LEU A 69 -1.45 -0.98 -10.34
C LEU A 69 -1.85 -0.58 -11.76
N GLN A 70 -1.81 -1.54 -12.67
CA GLN A 70 -2.41 -1.44 -13.98
C GLN A 70 -3.59 -2.42 -14.06
N HIS A 71 -4.76 -1.89 -14.41
CA HIS A 71 -5.96 -2.67 -14.71
C HIS A 71 -6.42 -2.31 -16.12
N GLY A 72 -6.06 -3.17 -17.07
CA GLY A 72 -6.14 -2.89 -18.50
C GLY A 72 -5.41 -1.60 -18.89
N SER A 73 -6.16 -0.60 -19.37
CA SER A 73 -5.62 0.73 -19.69
C SER A 73 -5.57 1.69 -18.50
N THR A 74 -6.20 1.34 -17.37
CA THR A 74 -6.22 2.17 -16.16
C THR A 74 -4.94 1.95 -15.39
N VAL A 75 -4.24 3.03 -15.03
CA VAL A 75 -3.02 2.97 -14.23
C VAL A 75 -3.17 3.91 -13.04
N MET A 76 -2.78 3.43 -11.86
CA MET A 76 -2.79 4.21 -10.63
C MET A 76 -1.62 3.87 -9.71
N PHE A 77 -1.32 4.77 -8.79
CA PHE A 77 -0.33 4.57 -7.72
C PHE A 77 -0.95 4.98 -6.38
N ASP A 78 -0.19 4.77 -5.30
CA ASP A 78 -0.61 4.81 -3.89
C ASP A 78 -1.20 3.48 -3.39
N SER A 79 -0.59 2.90 -2.35
CA SER A 79 -0.96 1.58 -1.85
C SER A 79 -2.38 1.53 -1.29
N SER A 80 -2.82 2.60 -0.61
CA SER A 80 -4.14 2.63 0.02
C SER A 80 -5.22 2.86 -1.03
N ALA A 81 -4.96 3.72 -2.00
CA ALA A 81 -5.85 3.92 -3.15
C ALA A 81 -6.01 2.64 -3.98
N ILE A 82 -4.91 1.91 -4.22
CA ILE A 82 -4.93 0.61 -4.90
C ILE A 82 -5.78 -0.40 -4.12
N CYS A 83 -5.61 -0.48 -2.79
CA CYS A 83 -6.44 -1.38 -1.97
C CYS A 83 -7.93 -1.03 -2.07
N LEU A 84 -8.29 0.25 -2.00
CA LEU A 84 -9.68 0.69 -2.17
C LEU A 84 -10.24 0.34 -3.55
N TYR A 85 -9.45 0.53 -4.60
CA TYR A 85 -9.85 0.19 -5.96
C TYR A 85 -10.10 -1.32 -6.13
N ILE A 86 -9.20 -2.16 -5.61
CA ILE A 86 -9.35 -3.63 -5.59
C ILE A 86 -10.62 -4.04 -4.83
N LEU A 87 -10.87 -3.48 -3.63
CA LEU A 87 -12.08 -3.73 -2.87
C LEU A 87 -13.35 -3.34 -3.64
N GLN A 88 -13.35 -2.18 -4.30
CA GLN A 88 -14.50 -1.73 -5.08
C GLN A 88 -14.81 -2.62 -6.28
N LEU A 89 -13.78 -3.18 -6.93
CA LEU A 89 -13.94 -4.06 -8.08
C LEU A 89 -14.36 -5.48 -7.69
N PHE A 90 -13.79 -6.01 -6.61
CA PHE A 90 -13.78 -7.44 -6.35
C PHE A 90 -14.52 -7.85 -5.06
N ASP A 91 -14.56 -7.01 -4.02
CA ASP A 91 -15.33 -7.26 -2.78
C ASP A 91 -16.79 -6.79 -2.95
N LYS A 92 -17.47 -7.31 -3.99
CA LYS A 92 -18.81 -6.84 -4.41
C LYS A 92 -19.88 -7.10 -3.36
N ASP A 93 -19.74 -8.20 -2.63
CA ASP A 93 -20.66 -8.60 -1.56
C ASP A 93 -20.26 -8.04 -0.20
N ARG A 94 -19.21 -7.18 -0.14
CA ARG A 94 -18.78 -6.50 1.08
C ARG A 94 -18.41 -7.46 2.21
N LYS A 95 -17.86 -8.63 1.86
CA LYS A 95 -17.51 -9.69 2.83
C LYS A 95 -16.22 -9.37 3.57
N PHE A 96 -15.28 -8.69 2.91
CA PHE A 96 -14.01 -8.29 3.53
C PHE A 96 -14.09 -6.87 4.12
N ALA A 97 -14.62 -5.93 3.35
CA ALA A 97 -14.69 -4.52 3.70
C ALA A 97 -16.11 -3.96 3.44
N PRO A 98 -16.97 -3.89 4.48
CA PRO A 98 -18.31 -3.31 4.38
C PRO A 98 -18.27 -1.78 4.28
N LEU A 99 -17.77 -1.28 3.16
CA LEU A 99 -17.60 0.16 2.86
C LEU A 99 -18.94 0.92 2.72
N ASP A 100 -20.06 0.21 2.65
CA ASP A 100 -21.41 0.77 2.73
C ASP A 100 -21.86 1.07 4.17
N GLN A 101 -21.19 0.50 5.18
CA GLN A 101 -21.40 0.81 6.59
C GLN A 101 -20.58 2.05 6.99
N PRO A 102 -21.21 3.17 7.38
CA PRO A 102 -20.49 4.40 7.71
C PRO A 102 -19.43 4.23 8.80
N GLU A 103 -19.69 3.39 9.80
CA GLU A 103 -18.78 3.12 10.91
C GLU A 103 -17.50 2.41 10.42
N PHE A 104 -17.63 1.40 9.54
CA PHE A 104 -16.48 0.74 8.95
C PHE A 104 -15.72 1.67 8.01
N ALA A 105 -16.45 2.32 7.10
CA ALA A 105 -15.85 3.16 6.07
C ALA A 105 -15.06 4.32 6.68
N SER A 106 -15.63 5.01 7.68
CA SER A 106 -14.95 6.12 8.37
C SER A 106 -13.66 5.66 9.05
N LEU A 107 -13.68 4.53 9.76
CA LEU A 107 -12.49 3.98 10.41
C LEU A 107 -11.45 3.52 9.38
N PHE A 108 -11.88 2.86 8.30
CA PHE A 108 -11.00 2.43 7.22
C PHE A 108 -10.28 3.63 6.60
N TYR A 109 -11.01 4.69 6.22
CA TYR A 109 -10.40 5.89 5.64
C TYR A 109 -9.47 6.57 6.63
N GLN A 110 -9.90 6.74 7.89
CA GLN A 110 -9.08 7.32 8.94
C GLN A 110 -7.75 6.57 9.08
N LEU A 111 -7.79 5.24 9.20
CA LEU A 111 -6.58 4.43 9.36
C LEU A 111 -5.73 4.40 8.09
N ALA A 112 -6.34 4.36 6.90
CA ALA A 112 -5.61 4.39 5.63
C ALA A 112 -4.81 5.69 5.47
N PHE A 113 -5.43 6.85 5.72
CA PHE A 113 -4.78 8.15 5.63
C PHE A 113 -3.84 8.42 6.80
N TYR A 114 -4.17 7.98 8.02
CA TYR A 114 -3.27 8.08 9.17
C TYR A 114 -2.03 7.21 8.99
N CYS A 115 -2.17 6.03 8.38
CA CYS A 115 -1.05 5.17 8.07
C CYS A 115 -0.11 5.85 7.07
N SER A 116 -0.62 6.34 5.94
CA SER A 116 0.20 7.00 4.92
C SER A 116 0.77 8.36 5.36
N GLY A 117 0.00 9.13 6.12
CA GLY A 117 0.37 10.48 6.54
C GLY A 117 1.26 10.53 7.78
N THR A 118 1.19 9.52 8.64
CA THR A 118 1.87 9.52 9.94
C THR A 118 2.73 8.27 10.13
N ILE A 119 2.13 7.08 10.19
CA ILE A 119 2.85 5.84 10.58
C ILE A 119 3.97 5.50 9.59
N ASP A 120 3.68 5.63 8.30
CA ASP A 120 4.61 5.35 7.21
C ASP A 120 5.85 6.24 7.27
N ASN A 121 5.71 7.48 7.75
CA ASN A 121 6.81 8.43 7.85
C ASN A 121 7.74 8.13 9.04
N LEU A 122 7.20 7.53 10.12
CA LEU A 122 8.01 7.09 11.26
C LEU A 122 8.81 5.83 10.94
N THR A 123 8.23 4.93 10.14
CA THR A 123 8.82 3.62 9.83
C THR A 123 9.63 3.61 8.54
N ALA A 124 9.62 4.71 7.78
CA ALA A 124 10.39 4.83 6.55
C ALA A 124 11.89 4.87 6.83
N THR A 125 12.60 3.79 6.47
CA THR A 125 14.07 3.76 6.50
C THR A 125 14.70 4.26 5.20
N SER A 126 13.90 4.50 4.17
CA SER A 126 14.38 4.97 2.86
C SER A 126 13.47 6.06 2.32
N SER A 127 14.04 6.93 1.48
CA SER A 127 13.32 7.97 0.77
C SER A 127 13.83 8.01 -0.67
N PRO A 128 13.01 7.63 -1.66
CA PRO A 128 13.45 7.64 -3.05
C PRO A 128 13.90 9.03 -3.52
N ILE A 129 13.33 10.11 -2.96
CA ILE A 129 13.73 11.49 -3.27
C ILE A 129 15.13 11.75 -2.73
N GLN A 130 15.38 11.48 -1.43
CA GLN A 130 16.72 11.69 -0.84
C GLN A 130 17.77 10.80 -1.52
N MET A 131 17.43 9.56 -1.87
CA MET A 131 18.34 8.66 -2.58
C MET A 131 18.70 9.17 -3.98
N VAL A 132 17.73 9.72 -4.73
CA VAL A 132 17.98 10.32 -6.05
C VAL A 132 18.84 11.58 -5.93
N LEU A 133 18.65 12.35 -4.86
CA LEU A 133 19.45 13.53 -4.55
C LEU A 133 20.77 13.19 -3.82
N GLU A 134 21.12 11.91 -3.71
CA GLU A 134 22.33 11.42 -3.03
C GLU A 134 22.50 11.95 -1.59
N CYS A 135 21.37 12.19 -0.91
CA CYS A 135 21.30 12.63 0.48
C CYS A 135 21.13 11.44 1.43
N LYS A 136 21.48 11.64 2.71
CA LYS A 136 21.15 10.69 3.78
C LYS A 136 19.64 10.44 3.82
N THR A 137 19.27 9.18 3.98
CA THR A 137 17.89 8.76 4.18
C THR A 137 17.55 8.76 5.68
N PRO A 138 16.26 8.71 6.08
CA PRO A 138 15.92 8.68 7.50
C PRO A 138 16.51 7.47 8.24
N GLY A 139 16.75 6.36 7.54
CA GLY A 139 17.39 5.17 8.12
C GLY A 139 18.89 5.32 8.36
N ASP A 140 19.54 6.28 7.69
CA ASP A 140 20.99 6.54 7.83
C ASP A 140 21.30 7.49 9.01
N GLU A 141 20.28 8.11 9.60
CA GLU A 141 20.43 9.08 10.68
C GLU A 141 19.95 8.51 12.01
N GLU A 142 20.89 8.08 12.86
CA GLU A 142 20.61 7.47 14.17
C GLU A 142 19.66 8.31 15.03
N LYS A 143 19.83 9.64 15.05
CA LYS A 143 18.94 10.55 15.79
C LYS A 143 17.51 10.55 15.21
N ALA A 144 17.36 10.48 13.88
CA ALA A 144 16.04 10.41 13.25
C ALA A 144 15.35 9.08 13.57
N VAL A 145 16.10 7.97 13.53
CA VAL A 145 15.59 6.64 13.92
C VAL A 145 15.12 6.64 15.38
N GLU A 146 15.92 7.18 16.30
CA GLU A 146 15.55 7.25 17.72
C GLU A 146 14.30 8.12 17.94
N LEU A 147 14.24 9.30 17.33
CA LEU A 147 13.06 10.18 17.44
C LEU A 147 11.80 9.54 16.86
N ASN A 148 11.91 8.85 15.72
CA ASN A 148 10.79 8.14 15.11
C ASN A 148 10.30 6.98 16.00
N HIS A 149 11.23 6.24 16.62
CA HIS A 149 10.90 5.18 17.56
C HIS A 149 10.19 5.73 18.81
N GLN A 150 10.68 6.84 19.36
CA GLN A 150 10.01 7.54 20.47
C GLN A 150 8.62 8.03 20.09
N ALA A 151 8.46 8.65 18.92
CA ALA A 151 7.17 9.11 18.41
C ALA A 151 6.19 7.95 18.22
N TRP A 152 6.66 6.78 17.76
CA TRP A 152 5.85 5.59 17.67
C TRP A 152 5.31 5.17 19.05
N ILE A 153 6.18 5.03 20.05
CA ILE A 153 5.82 4.57 21.39
C ILE A 153 4.91 5.58 22.12
N GLN A 154 5.20 6.88 21.99
CA GLN A 154 4.57 7.90 22.81
C GLN A 154 3.32 8.51 22.18
N GLN A 155 3.21 8.50 20.84
CA GLN A 155 2.13 9.17 20.12
C GLN A 155 1.25 8.16 19.36
N CYS A 156 1.83 7.38 18.43
CA CYS A 156 1.03 6.55 17.54
C CYS A 156 0.49 5.28 18.20
N GLY A 157 1.34 4.55 18.93
CA GLY A 157 1.00 3.31 19.61
C GLY A 157 -0.19 3.45 20.55
N PRO A 158 -0.22 4.44 21.48
CA PRO A 158 -1.34 4.66 22.39
C PRO A 158 -2.66 4.94 21.66
N ILE A 159 -2.63 5.69 20.56
CA ILE A 159 -3.83 5.95 19.74
C ILE A 159 -4.36 4.64 19.15
N LEU A 160 -3.50 3.83 18.55
CA LEU A 160 -3.89 2.55 17.96
C LEU A 160 -4.39 1.56 19.02
N LEU A 161 -3.76 1.50 20.19
CA LEU A 161 -4.22 0.69 21.32
C LEU A 161 -5.59 1.15 21.83
N SER A 162 -5.82 2.46 21.91
CA SER A 162 -7.13 3.00 22.28
C SER A 162 -8.21 2.68 21.25
N LEU A 163 -7.88 2.67 19.96
CA LEU A 163 -8.82 2.30 18.89
C LEU A 163 -9.12 0.80 18.88
N LEU A 164 -8.12 -0.02 19.19
CA LEU A 164 -8.25 -1.48 19.27
C LEU A 164 -9.06 -1.90 20.51
N GLY A 165 -8.73 -1.34 21.69
CA GLY A 165 -9.30 -1.78 22.96
C GLY A 165 -9.10 -3.29 23.16
N ASP A 166 -10.18 -3.99 23.53
CA ASP A 166 -10.18 -5.44 23.72
C ASP A 166 -10.59 -6.24 22.46
N LYS A 167 -10.80 -5.56 21.32
CA LYS A 167 -11.23 -6.19 20.08
C LYS A 167 -10.09 -6.97 19.43
N LYS A 168 -10.41 -8.02 18.68
CA LYS A 168 -9.41 -8.74 17.87
C LYS A 168 -8.92 -7.91 16.69
N PHE A 169 -9.80 -7.09 16.12
CA PHE A 169 -9.52 -6.21 14.98
C PHE A 169 -9.98 -4.79 15.27
N MET A 170 -9.49 -3.82 14.49
CA MET A 170 -9.91 -2.42 14.62
C MET A 170 -11.43 -2.25 14.42
N PHE A 171 -12.04 -3.09 13.59
CA PHE A 171 -13.48 -3.16 13.36
C PHE A 171 -13.99 -4.58 13.57
N GLY A 172 -15.16 -4.73 14.19
CA GLY A 172 -15.77 -6.03 14.48
C GLY A 172 -15.39 -6.58 15.86
N GLN A 173 -15.72 -7.86 16.08
CA GLN A 173 -15.38 -8.61 17.30
C GLN A 173 -13.95 -9.15 17.23
#